data_AF-A0A2N1RBY1-F1
#
_entry.id   AF-A0A2N1RBY1-F1
#
_cell.length_a   1.000
_cell.length_b   1.000
_cell.length_c   1.000
_cell.angle_alpha   90.00
_cell.angle_beta   90.00
_cell.angle_gamma   90.00
#
_symmetry.space_group_name_H-M   'P 1'
#
loop_
_entity.id
_entity.type
_entity.pdbx_description
1 polymer ?
#
loop_
_entity_poly.entity_id
_entity_poly.type
_entity_poly.pdbx_seq_one_letter_code
_entity_poly.pdbx_strand_id
1 'polypeptide(L)'
;MNWKQILRLSGTMQSIIGLFMVVPTVIAAFNQEWNAFAAFIITLGIILVYVTIILTMGKRWPAHSLSIRDVYLFVTITWVVASALGALPLHLTGATKDY
;
A
#
# COMPACT_ATOMS: atom_id res chain seq x y z
N MET A 1 -8.06 -14.41 -17.22
CA MET A 1 -7.27 -13.57 -16.30
C MET A 1 -8.05 -13.40 -15.00
N ASN A 2 -7.49 -13.86 -13.88
CA ASN A 2 -8.17 -13.90 -12.59
C ASN A 2 -7.96 -12.62 -11.78
N TRP A 3 -8.46 -11.48 -12.29
CA TRP A 3 -8.31 -10.14 -11.70
C TRP A 3 -8.66 -10.08 -10.22
N LYS A 4 -9.70 -10.81 -9.82
CA LYS A 4 -10.13 -10.97 -8.43
C LYS A 4 -8.97 -11.46 -7.54
N GLN A 5 -8.35 -12.57 -7.90
CA GLN A 5 -7.29 -13.14 -7.09
C GLN A 5 -6.00 -12.31 -7.12
N ILE A 6 -5.69 -11.71 -8.26
CA ILE A 6 -4.59 -10.75 -8.43
C ILE A 6 -4.74 -9.58 -7.45
N LEU A 7 -5.91 -8.95 -7.41
CA LEU A 7 -6.19 -7.83 -6.51
C LEU A 7 -6.12 -8.25 -5.04
N ARG A 8 -6.65 -9.43 -4.69
CA ARG A 8 -6.58 -9.94 -3.31
C ARG A 8 -5.13 -10.15 -2.84
N LEU A 9 -4.28 -10.71 -3.70
CA LEU A 9 -2.85 -10.86 -3.41
C LEU A 9 -2.15 -9.51 -3.28
N SER A 10 -2.45 -8.57 -4.20
CA SER A 10 -1.94 -7.19 -4.12
C SER A 10 -2.33 -6.52 -2.80
N GLY A 11 -3.60 -6.62 -2.39
CA GLY A 11 -4.07 -6.10 -1.10
C GLY A 11 -3.35 -6.70 0.10
N THR A 12 -2.99 -7.99 0.03
CA THR A 12 -2.19 -8.65 1.07
C THR A 12 -0.78 -8.08 1.13
N MET A 13 -0.13 -7.87 -0.02
CA MET A 13 1.18 -7.21 -0.09
C MET A 13 1.12 -5.77 0.46
N GLN A 14 0.11 -4.99 0.09
CA GLN A 14 -0.06 -3.62 0.61
C GLN A 14 -0.30 -3.59 2.12
N SER A 15 -0.93 -4.60 2.71
CA SER A 15 -1.07 -4.69 4.17
C SER A 15 0.28 -4.86 4.88
N ILE A 16 1.20 -5.61 4.27
CA ILE A 16 2.56 -5.79 4.80
C ILE A 16 3.33 -4.47 4.69
N ILE A 17 3.22 -3.77 3.55
CA ILE A 17 3.83 -2.45 3.37
C ILE A 17 3.27 -1.44 4.37
N GLY A 18 1.96 -1.41 4.57
CA GLY A 18 1.32 -0.59 5.59
C GLY A 18 1.85 -0.88 6.99
N LEU A 19 2.06 -2.16 7.34
CA LEU A 19 2.67 -2.52 8.62
C LEU A 19 4.09 -1.97 8.76
N PHE A 20 4.92 -2.09 7.73
CA PHE A 20 6.26 -1.50 7.74
C PHE A 20 6.24 0.02 7.85
N MET A 21 5.20 0.68 7.33
CA MET A 21 5.01 2.13 7.40
C MET A 21 4.67 2.63 8.81
N VAL A 22 4.29 1.75 9.73
CA VAL A 22 4.15 2.09 11.16
C VAL A 22 5.51 2.45 11.77
N VAL A 23 6.60 1.81 11.34
CA VAL A 23 7.95 2.08 11.85
C VAL A 23 8.37 3.55 11.65
N PRO A 24 8.37 4.13 10.42
CA PRO A 24 8.69 5.54 10.23
C PRO A 24 7.67 6.47 10.89
N THR A 25 6.39 6.08 10.99
CA THR A 25 5.38 6.86 11.73
C THR A 25 5.77 7.03 13.20
N VAL A 26 6.19 5.94 13.85
CA VAL A 26 6.62 5.94 15.25
C VAL A 26 7.90 6.75 15.43
N ILE A 27 8.87 6.61 14.52
CA ILE A 27 10.12 7.40 14.54
C ILE A 27 9.81 8.90 14.41
N ALA A 28 8.93 9.30 13.49
CA ALA A 28 8.53 10.70 13.31
C ALA A 28 7.87 11.27 14.57
N ALA A 29 7.06 10.47 15.28
CA ALA A 29 6.46 10.87 16.55
C ALA A 29 7.50 11.08 17.65
N PHE A 30 8.49 10.17 17.77
CA PHE A 30 9.57 10.29 18.76
C PHE A 30 10.47 11.51 18.51
N ASN A 31 10.74 11.82 17.24
CA ASN A 31 11.55 12.97 16.85
C ASN A 31 10.75 14.30 16.87
N GLN A 32 9.47 14.28 17.25
CA GLN A 32 8.58 15.45 17.23
C GLN A 32 8.41 16.10 15.85
N GLU A 33 8.62 15.33 14.77
CA GLU A 33 8.43 15.78 13.40
C GLU A 33 6.95 15.68 13.00
N TRP A 34 6.12 16.59 13.53
CA TRP A 34 4.67 16.53 13.37
C TRP A 34 4.19 16.58 11.92
N ASN A 35 4.92 17.26 11.02
CA ASN A 35 4.60 17.28 9.60
C ASN A 35 4.78 15.89 8.96
N ALA A 36 5.92 15.24 9.20
CA ALA A 36 6.19 13.88 8.73
C ALA A 36 5.21 12.88 9.35
N PHE A 37 4.95 13.00 10.65
CA PHE A 37 3.98 12.16 11.35
C PHE A 37 2.58 12.26 10.72
N ALA A 38 2.09 13.46 10.47
CA ALA A 38 0.79 13.66 9.82
C ALA A 38 0.75 13.02 8.43
N ALA A 39 1.80 13.22 7.62
CA ALA A 39 1.90 12.63 6.29
C ALA A 39 1.89 11.09 6.31
N PHE A 40 2.62 10.47 7.24
CA PHE A 40 2.61 9.01 7.41
C PHE A 40 1.26 8.50 7.91
N ILE A 41 0.60 9.18 8.85
CA ILE A 41 -0.74 8.79 9.34
C ILE A 41 -1.80 8.88 8.25
N ILE A 42 -1.79 9.94 7.44
CA ILE A 42 -2.70 10.08 6.29
C ILE A 42 -2.48 8.92 5.32
N THR A 43 -1.22 8.60 5.03
CA THR A 43 -0.88 7.50 4.11
C THR A 43 -1.31 6.14 4.67
N LEU A 44 -1.08 5.88 5.96
CA LEU A 44 -1.56 4.69 6.65
C LEU A 44 -3.09 4.57 6.57
N GLY A 45 -3.82 5.67 6.74
CA GLY A 45 -5.26 5.71 6.57
C GLY A 45 -5.70 5.28 5.16
N ILE A 46 -5.03 5.80 4.12
CA ILE A 46 -5.29 5.42 2.72
C ILE A 46 -5.01 3.93 2.50
N ILE A 47 -3.87 3.42 2.98
CA ILE A 47 -3.51 2.00 2.89
C ILE A 47 -4.55 1.14 3.59
N LEU A 48 -4.99 1.51 4.80
CA LEU A 48 -5.99 0.78 5.56
C LEU A 48 -7.33 0.71 4.83
N VAL A 49 -7.79 1.82 4.26
CA VAL A 49 -9.02 1.87 3.45
C VAL A 49 -8.88 0.95 2.23
N TYR A 50 -7.77 1.06 1.49
CA TYR A 50 -7.49 0.22 0.32
C TYR A 50 -7.50 -1.27 0.67
N VAL A 51 -6.73 -1.67 1.69
CA VAL A 51 -6.62 -3.06 2.15
C VAL A 51 -7.96 -3.58 2.63
N THR A 52 -8.69 -2.79 3.42
CA THR A 52 -10.00 -3.19 3.94
C THR A 52 -11.00 -3.44 2.81
N ILE A 53 -11.09 -2.55 1.83
CA ILE A 53 -11.98 -2.73 0.67
C ILE A 53 -11.60 -3.99 -0.11
N ILE A 54 -10.32 -4.13 -0.47
CA ILE A 54 -9.86 -5.24 -1.32
C ILE A 54 -10.01 -6.60 -0.62
N LEU A 55 -9.65 -6.71 0.66
CA LEU A 55 -9.73 -7.98 1.39
C LEU A 55 -11.17 -8.35 1.75
N THR A 56 -12.04 -7.37 2.08
CA THR A 56 -13.45 -7.65 2.36
C THR A 56 -14.20 -8.11 1.11
N MET A 57 -13.97 -7.46 -0.04
CA MET A 57 -14.52 -7.92 -1.33
C MET A 57 -13.91 -9.26 -1.75
N GLY A 58 -12.61 -9.45 -1.48
CA GLY A 58 -11.84 -10.64 -1.85
C GLY A 58 -12.20 -11.92 -1.10
N LYS A 59 -12.80 -11.82 0.09
CA LYS A 59 -13.30 -12.98 0.85
C LYS A 59 -14.36 -13.78 0.08
N ARG A 60 -15.13 -13.14 -0.80
CA ARG A 60 -16.20 -13.78 -1.57
C ARG A 60 -15.72 -14.39 -2.89
N TRP A 61 -14.43 -14.26 -3.22
CA TRP A 61 -13.91 -14.72 -4.49
C TRP A 61 -13.37 -16.14 -4.38
N PRO A 62 -13.78 -17.05 -5.29
CA PRO A 62 -13.24 -18.41 -5.30
C PRO A 62 -11.74 -18.36 -5.62
N ALA A 63 -10.96 -19.14 -4.88
CA ALA A 63 -9.53 -19.31 -5.15
C ALA A 63 -9.38 -20.20 -6.38
N HIS A 64 -8.84 -19.64 -7.46
CA HIS A 64 -8.53 -20.34 -8.69
C HIS A 64 -7.01 -20.38 -8.90
N SER A 65 -6.49 -21.32 -9.68
CA SER A 65 -5.07 -21.30 -10.01
C SER A 65 -4.74 -20.05 -10.84
N LEU A 66 -3.66 -19.36 -10.50
CA LEU A 66 -3.14 -18.25 -11.31
C LEU A 66 -2.38 -18.82 -12.51
N SER A 67 -2.66 -18.28 -13.69
CA SER A 67 -1.80 -18.51 -14.85
C SER A 67 -0.51 -17.68 -14.75
N ILE A 68 0.53 -18.03 -15.49
CA ILE A 68 1.78 -17.25 -15.58
C ILE A 68 1.52 -15.77 -15.90
N ARG A 69 0.56 -15.49 -16.80
CA ARG A 69 0.17 -14.12 -17.16
C ARG A 69 -0.43 -13.36 -15.97
N ASP A 70 -1.24 -14.04 -15.16
CA ASP A 70 -1.83 -13.44 -13.96
C ASP A 70 -0.76 -13.09 -12.92
N VAL A 71 0.29 -13.91 -12.81
CA VAL A 71 1.42 -13.67 -11.90
C VAL A 71 2.21 -12.44 -12.33
N TYR A 72 2.58 -12.31 -13.61
CA TYR A 72 3.28 -11.11 -14.10
C TYR A 72 2.48 -9.83 -13.83
N LEU A 73 1.18 -9.87 -14.11
CA LEU A 73 0.31 -8.73 -13.90
C LEU A 73 0.13 -8.40 -12.40
N PHE A 74 0.03 -9.41 -11.55
CA PHE A 74 0.05 -9.25 -10.09
C PHE A 74 1.30 -8.53 -9.61
N VAL A 75 2.49 -8.96 -10.05
CA VAL A 75 3.75 -8.34 -9.65
C VAL A 75 3.78 -6.87 -10.07
N THR A 76 3.48 -6.59 -11.34
CA THR A 76 3.49 -5.20 -11.87
C THR A 76 2.53 -4.29 -11.09
N ILE A 77 1.28 -4.72 -10.90
CA ILE A 77 0.30 -3.89 -10.16
C ILE A 77 0.73 -3.68 -8.72
N THR A 78 1.22 -4.72 -8.05
CA THR A 78 1.65 -4.62 -6.66
C THR A 78 2.73 -3.57 -6.49
N TRP A 79 3.75 -3.56 -7.36
CA TRP A 79 4.84 -2.60 -7.28
C TRP A 79 4.42 -1.20 -7.71
N VAL A 80 3.58 -1.05 -8.73
CA VAL A 80 3.04 0.27 -9.12
C VAL A 80 2.25 0.89 -7.96
N VAL A 81 1.36 0.12 -7.33
CA VAL A 81 0.57 0.60 -6.18
C VAL A 81 1.45 0.87 -4.97
N ALA A 82 2.42 -0.01 -4.68
CA ALA A 82 3.37 0.19 -3.59
C ALA A 82 4.18 1.48 -3.75
N SER A 83 4.72 1.73 -4.94
CA SER A 83 5.47 2.95 -5.24
C SER A 83 4.60 4.21 -5.12
N ALA A 84 3.36 4.15 -5.62
CA ALA A 84 2.43 5.28 -5.50
C ALA A 84 2.09 5.58 -4.03
N LEU A 85 1.82 4.56 -3.22
CA LEU A 85 1.53 4.72 -1.79
C LEU A 85 2.77 5.19 -1.01
N GLY A 86 3.95 4.64 -1.31
CA GLY A 86 5.21 5.03 -0.68
C GLY A 86 5.65 6.46 -1.00
N ALA A 87 5.23 7.01 -2.14
CA ALA A 87 5.51 8.38 -2.53
C ALA A 87 4.66 9.42 -1.77
N LEU A 88 3.49 9.04 -1.25
CA LEU A 88 2.57 9.94 -0.55
C LEU A 88 3.21 10.71 0.62
N PRO A 89 3.90 10.08 1.60
CA PRO A 89 4.50 10.83 2.70
C PRO A 89 5.59 11.79 2.22
N LEU A 90 6.35 11.42 1.20
CA LEU A 90 7.42 12.25 0.63
C LEU A 90 6.85 13.51 -0.05
N HIS A 91 5.77 13.34 -0.80
CA HIS A 91 5.08 14.43 -1.46
C HIS A 91 4.36 15.34 -0.46
N LEU A 92 3.64 14.76 0.51
CA LEU A 92 2.88 15.52 1.52
C LEU A 92 3.78 16.33 2.45
N THR A 93 4.98 15.84 2.75
CA THR A 93 5.96 16.58 3.57
C THR A 93 6.68 17.68 2.80
N GLY A 94 6.60 17.70 1.46
CA GLY A 94 7.41 18.59 0.62
C GLY A 94 8.90 18.26 0.68
N ALA A 95 9.27 17.05 1.11
CA ALA A 95 10.67 16.62 1.21
C ALA A 95 11.32 16.45 -0.18
N THR A 96 10.51 16.26 -1.22
CA THR A 96 10.96 16.34 -2.60
C THR A 96 11.20 17.81 -2.95
N LYS A 97 12.46 18.24 -3.01
CA LYS A 97 12.83 19.50 -3.67
C LYS A 97 12.34 19.42 -5.12
N ASP A 98 11.51 20.37 -5.52
CA ASP A 98 11.30 20.69 -6.92
C ASP A 98 12.66 21.09 -7.51
N TYR A 99 13.19 20.26 -8.41
CA TYR A 99 14.36 20.59 -9.23
C TYR A 99 13.91 21.32 -10.49
#